data_AF-A0AAW7SQM2-F1
#
_entry.id   AF-A0AAW7SQM2-F1
#
_cell.length_a   1.000
_cell.length_b   1.000
_cell.length_c   1.000
_cell.angle_alpha   90.00
_cell.angle_beta   90.00
_cell.angle_gamma   90.00
#
_symmetry.space_group_name_H-M   'P 1'
#
loop_
_entity.id
_entity.type
_entity.pdbx_description
1 polymer ?
#
loop_
_entity_poly.entity_id
_entity_poly.type
_entity_poly.pdbx_seq_one_letter_code
_entity_poly.pdbx_strand_id
1 'polypeptide(L)'
;MIDTHLAQSPDVAYALDSKGWALYRLGRNDDALAWFDRAIAILAKDDDAREALAIGLERKGEVLWKLGHRDEARNAFAQAEKIQPANAALAETLKRLNVQARSAGATAPGTSRT
;
A
#
# COMPACT_ATOMS: atom_id res chain seq x y z
N MET A 1 -17.34 -30.54 4.93
CA MET A 1 -17.44 -29.38 4.04
C MET A 1 -16.74 -28.24 4.76
N ILE A 2 -15.52 -27.89 4.36
CA ILE A 2 -14.72 -26.88 5.04
C ILE A 2 -14.89 -25.58 4.26
N ASP A 3 -15.78 -24.75 4.77
CA ASP A 3 -15.86 -23.29 4.70
C ASP A 3 -15.15 -22.57 3.53
N THR A 4 -15.77 -22.58 2.35
CA THR A 4 -15.44 -21.65 1.27
C THR A 4 -15.76 -20.18 1.63
N HIS A 5 -16.39 -19.92 2.79
CA HIS A 5 -16.75 -18.58 3.25
C HIS A 5 -15.55 -17.79 3.78
N LEU A 6 -14.58 -18.46 4.42
CA LEU A 6 -13.38 -17.80 4.97
C LEU A 6 -12.48 -17.22 3.88
N ALA A 7 -12.47 -17.79 2.68
CA ALA A 7 -11.56 -17.39 1.61
C ALA A 7 -11.78 -15.96 1.09
N GLN A 8 -12.91 -15.33 1.40
CA GLN A 8 -13.22 -13.94 1.04
C GLN A 8 -13.37 -13.04 2.27
N SER A 9 -13.00 -13.51 3.46
CA SER A 9 -13.09 -12.69 4.67
C SER A 9 -11.91 -11.71 4.75
N PRO A 10 -12.15 -10.47 5.21
CA PRO A 10 -11.06 -9.52 5.49
C PRO A 10 -10.04 -10.07 6.50
N ASP A 11 -10.45 -10.96 7.40
CA ASP A 11 -9.55 -11.66 8.34
C ASP A 11 -8.41 -12.42 7.63
N VAL A 12 -8.72 -13.09 6.51
CA VAL A 12 -7.71 -13.79 5.70
C VAL A 12 -6.75 -12.78 5.06
N ALA A 13 -7.23 -11.61 4.64
CA ALA A 13 -6.36 -10.58 4.09
C ALA A 13 -5.35 -10.07 5.14
N TYR A 14 -5.77 -9.84 6.39
CA TYR A 14 -4.86 -9.47 7.49
C TYR A 14 -3.81 -10.54 7.79
N ALA A 15 -4.17 -11.82 7.70
CA ALA A 15 -3.23 -12.92 7.87
C ALA A 15 -2.20 -12.98 6.72
N LEU A 16 -2.64 -12.80 5.48
CA LEU A 16 -1.75 -12.75 4.29
C LEU A 16 -0.80 -11.55 4.36
N ASP A 17 -1.31 -10.40 4.78
CA ASP A 17 -0.57 -9.17 4.98
C ASP A 17 0.51 -9.30 6.07
N SER A 18 0.16 -9.88 7.23
CA SER A 18 1.12 -10.20 8.29
C SER A 18 2.21 -11.16 7.81
N LYS A 19 1.85 -12.15 6.99
CA LYS A 19 2.81 -13.09 6.38
C LYS A 19 3.74 -12.40 5.39
N GLY A 20 3.22 -11.51 4.54
CA GLY A 20 4.02 -10.68 3.65
C GLY A 20 5.05 -9.87 4.44
N TRP A 21 4.66 -9.33 5.59
CA TRP A 21 5.55 -8.56 6.44
C TRP A 21 6.64 -9.39 7.12
N ALA A 22 6.31 -10.58 7.57
CA ALA A 22 7.31 -11.53 8.05
C ALA A 22 8.33 -11.88 6.95
N LEU A 23 7.87 -12.11 5.71
CA LEU A 23 8.76 -12.41 4.58
C LEU A 23 9.66 -11.24 4.18
N TYR A 24 9.13 -10.03 4.17
CA TYR A 24 9.92 -8.81 3.97
C TYR A 24 11.03 -8.68 5.02
N ARG A 25 10.70 -8.92 6.30
CA ARG A 25 11.68 -8.93 7.41
C ARG A 25 12.74 -10.01 7.26
N LEU A 26 12.42 -11.11 6.58
CA LEU A 26 13.35 -12.19 6.23
C LEU A 26 14.17 -11.90 4.96
N GLY A 27 13.99 -10.73 4.32
CA GLY A 27 14.64 -10.36 3.06
C GLY A 27 14.02 -11.00 1.82
N ARG A 28 12.93 -11.76 1.97
CA ARG A 28 12.18 -12.38 0.87
C ARG A 28 11.14 -11.41 0.31
N ASN A 29 11.63 -10.31 -0.23
CA ASN A 29 10.80 -9.19 -0.70
C ASN A 29 9.89 -9.58 -1.88
N ASP A 30 10.37 -10.42 -2.80
CA ASP A 30 9.62 -10.87 -3.98
C ASP A 30 8.41 -11.72 -3.58
N ASP A 31 8.62 -12.70 -2.70
CA ASP A 31 7.53 -13.48 -2.11
C ASP A 31 6.54 -12.59 -1.34
N ALA A 32 7.06 -11.62 -0.57
CA ALA A 32 6.23 -10.70 0.20
C ALA A 32 5.24 -9.94 -0.70
N LEU A 33 5.69 -9.46 -1.87
CA LEU A 33 4.82 -8.80 -2.84
C LEU A 33 3.68 -9.71 -3.30
N ALA A 34 3.97 -10.98 -3.59
CA ALA A 34 2.92 -11.93 -4.01
C ALA A 34 1.86 -12.14 -2.92
N TRP A 35 2.23 -12.11 -1.64
CA TRP A 35 1.28 -12.19 -0.53
C TRP A 35 0.47 -10.91 -0.36
N PHE A 36 1.11 -9.74 -0.49
CA PHE A 36 0.41 -8.45 -0.48
C PHE A 36 -0.59 -8.33 -1.64
N ASP A 37 -0.24 -8.78 -2.85
CA ASP A 37 -1.16 -8.80 -4.00
C ASP A 37 -2.40 -9.66 -3.73
N ARG A 38 -2.22 -10.82 -3.10
CA ARG A 38 -3.36 -11.68 -2.71
C ARG A 38 -4.24 -11.03 -1.65
N ALA A 39 -3.65 -10.38 -0.65
CA ALA A 39 -4.40 -9.64 0.36
C ALA A 39 -5.21 -8.51 -0.31
N ILE A 40 -4.56 -7.70 -1.14
CA ILE A 40 -5.17 -6.62 -1.93
C ILE A 40 -6.31 -7.14 -2.80
N ALA A 41 -6.14 -8.28 -3.48
CA ALA A 41 -7.17 -8.84 -4.36
C ALA A 41 -8.42 -9.33 -3.61
N ILE A 42 -8.29 -9.72 -2.34
CA ILE A 42 -9.44 -10.05 -1.49
C ILE A 42 -10.11 -8.75 -1.02
N LEU A 43 -9.32 -7.80 -0.52
CA LEU A 43 -9.81 -6.52 -0.01
C LEU A 43 -10.47 -5.66 -1.09
N ALA A 44 -9.97 -5.72 -2.33
CA ALA A 44 -10.53 -4.98 -3.46
C ALA A 44 -11.93 -5.46 -3.87
N LYS A 45 -12.34 -6.66 -3.45
CA LYS A 45 -13.70 -7.17 -3.65
C LYS A 45 -14.68 -6.73 -2.58
N ASP A 46 -14.16 -6.27 -1.44
CA ASP A 46 -14.94 -5.86 -0.29
C ASP A 46 -14.91 -4.34 -0.17
N ASP A 47 -16.06 -3.71 -0.44
CA ASP A 47 -16.17 -2.26 -0.46
C ASP A 47 -16.00 -1.62 0.94
N ASP A 48 -16.27 -2.40 1.99
CA ASP A 48 -16.11 -2.02 3.39
C ASP A 48 -14.63 -2.06 3.80
N ALA A 49 -13.85 -2.95 3.16
CA ALA A 49 -12.44 -3.15 3.46
C ALA A 49 -11.48 -2.17 2.72
N ARG A 50 -11.99 -1.02 2.24
CA ARG A 50 -11.20 0.04 1.59
C ARG A 50 -10.04 0.55 2.44
N GLU A 51 -10.23 0.69 3.75
CA GLU A 51 -9.15 1.10 4.65
C GLU A 51 -8.00 0.07 4.65
N ALA A 52 -8.34 -1.21 4.82
CA ALA A 52 -7.36 -2.29 4.76
C ALA A 52 -6.69 -2.39 3.39
N LEU A 53 -7.42 -2.13 2.30
CA LEU A 53 -6.88 -2.07 0.95
C LEU A 53 -5.80 -0.98 0.82
N ALA A 54 -6.05 0.22 1.38
CA ALA A 54 -5.07 1.30 1.40
C ALA A 54 -3.80 0.91 2.17
N ILE A 55 -3.95 0.23 3.32
CA ILE A 55 -2.82 -0.29 4.12
C ILE A 55 -2.01 -1.33 3.31
N GLY A 56 -2.67 -2.26 2.63
CA GLY A 56 -1.99 -3.26 1.80
C GLY A 56 -1.18 -2.62 0.65
N LEU A 57 -1.74 -1.60 0.00
CA LEU A 57 -1.06 -0.83 -1.05
C LEU A 57 0.14 -0.04 -0.52
N GLU A 58 0.03 0.55 0.67
CA GLU A 58 1.13 1.23 1.36
C GLU A 58 2.30 0.28 1.62
N ARG A 59 2.03 -0.90 2.21
CA ARG A 59 3.07 -1.90 2.48
C ARG A 59 3.70 -2.44 1.20
N LYS A 60 2.89 -2.71 0.18
CA LYS A 60 3.40 -3.08 -1.16
C LYS A 60 4.34 -2.00 -1.70
N GLY A 61 3.96 -0.73 -1.57
CA GLY A 61 4.77 0.42 -1.95
C GLY A 61 6.11 0.48 -1.22
N GLU A 62 6.12 0.22 0.09
CA GLU A 62 7.34 0.19 0.89
C GLU A 62 8.30 -0.94 0.44
N VAL A 63 7.78 -2.14 0.20
CA VAL A 63 8.59 -3.27 -0.29
C VAL A 63 9.15 -2.98 -1.68
N LEU A 64 8.33 -2.44 -2.59
CA LEU A 64 8.77 -2.04 -3.94
C LEU A 64 9.86 -0.97 -3.88
N TRP A 65 9.72 0.00 -2.96
CA TRP A 65 10.72 1.04 -2.76
C TRP A 65 12.07 0.46 -2.32
N LYS A 66 12.04 -0.52 -1.43
CA LYS A 66 13.23 -1.25 -0.95
C LYS A 66 13.88 -2.09 -2.05
N LEU A 67 13.09 -2.66 -2.94
CA LEU A 67 13.58 -3.37 -4.12
C LEU A 67 14.14 -2.45 -5.21
N GLY A 68 13.93 -1.13 -5.11
CA GLY A 68 14.37 -0.16 -6.11
C GLY A 68 13.32 0.13 -7.19
N HIS A 69 12.15 -0.50 -7.14
CA HIS A 69 11.02 -0.30 -8.04
C HIS A 69 10.25 0.99 -7.68
N ARG A 70 10.94 2.14 -7.80
CA ARG A 70 10.45 3.43 -7.31
C ARG A 70 9.18 3.90 -8.02
N ASP A 71 9.04 3.63 -9.32
CA ASP A 71 7.86 4.04 -10.09
C ASP A 71 6.61 3.28 -9.65
N GLU A 72 6.73 1.96 -9.49
CA GLU A 72 5.63 1.12 -9.01
C GLU A 72 5.27 1.45 -7.55
N ALA A 73 6.27 1.69 -6.70
CA ALA A 73 6.06 2.12 -5.32
C ALA A 73 5.26 3.42 -5.24
N ARG A 74 5.64 4.44 -6.02
CA ARG A 74 4.91 5.71 -6.09
C ARG A 74 3.48 5.53 -6.56
N ASN A 75 3.24 4.66 -7.53
CA ASN A 75 1.90 4.36 -8.00
C ASN A 75 1.05 3.69 -6.91
N ALA A 76 1.63 2.73 -6.18
CA ALA A 76 0.96 2.07 -5.06
C ALA A 76 0.59 3.06 -3.95
N PHE A 77 1.53 3.94 -3.57
CA PHE A 77 1.24 5.00 -2.59
C PHE A 77 0.17 5.98 -3.07
N ALA A 78 0.18 6.36 -4.35
CA ALA A 78 -0.85 7.25 -4.91
C ALA A 78 -2.23 6.58 -4.93
N GLN A 79 -2.31 5.27 -5.15
CA GLN A 79 -3.57 4.52 -5.03
C GLN A 79 -4.05 4.46 -3.58
N ALA A 80 -3.15 4.18 -2.63
CA ALA A 80 -3.45 4.19 -1.21
C ALA A 80 -3.98 5.56 -0.75
N GLU A 81 -3.35 6.65 -1.19
CA GLU A 81 -3.78 8.03 -0.88
C GLU A 81 -5.15 8.36 -1.47
N LYS A 82 -5.47 7.86 -2.68
CA LYS A 82 -6.81 8.06 -3.28
C LYS A 82 -7.91 7.36 -2.49
N ILE A 83 -7.62 6.19 -1.92
CA ILE A 83 -8.60 5.43 -1.13
C ILE A 83 -8.74 6.06 0.26
N GLN A 84 -7.61 6.39 0.89
CA GLN A 84 -7.58 6.97 2.22
C GLN A 84 -6.57 8.13 2.30
N PRO A 85 -6.98 9.35 1.93
CA PRO A 85 -6.07 10.51 1.90
C PRO A 85 -5.62 10.98 3.29
N ALA A 86 -6.34 10.58 4.34
CA ALA A 86 -6.04 10.90 5.73
C ALA A 86 -5.41 9.71 6.49
N ASN A 87 -4.71 8.82 5.79
CA ASN A 87 -4.01 7.71 6.45
C ASN A 87 -2.69 8.20 7.06
N ALA A 88 -2.63 8.25 8.39
CA ALA A 88 -1.46 8.69 9.14
C ALA A 88 -0.21 7.83 8.86
N ALA A 89 -0.39 6.51 8.71
CA ALA A 89 0.72 5.60 8.41
C ALA A 89 1.30 5.86 7.02
N LEU A 90 0.44 6.04 6.01
CA LEU A 90 0.88 6.38 4.66
C LEU A 90 1.64 7.73 4.64
N ALA A 91 1.10 8.75 5.32
CA ALA A 91 1.74 10.06 5.38
C ALA A 91 3.14 9.99 6.05
N GLU A 92 3.28 9.18 7.11
CA GLU A 92 4.56 8.94 7.76
C GLU A 92 5.53 8.19 6.83
N THR A 93 5.08 7.12 6.16
CA THR A 93 5.91 6.37 5.20
C THR A 93 6.38 7.26 4.05
N LEU A 94 5.49 8.05 3.45
CA LEU A 94 5.84 9.00 2.39
C LEU A 94 6.88 10.02 2.85
N LYS A 95 6.70 10.58 4.04
CA LYS A 95 7.67 11.52 4.64
C LYS A 95 9.02 10.84 4.93
N ARG A 96 9.00 9.63 5.47
CA ARG A 96 10.18 8.82 5.80
C ARG A 96 10.98 8.43 4.55
N LEU A 97 10.29 8.05 3.48
CA LEU A 97 10.88 7.66 2.22
C LEU A 97 11.17 8.86 1.29
N ASN A 98 10.80 10.07 1.72
CA ASN A 98 10.86 11.31 0.94
C ASN A 98 10.19 11.15 -0.44
N VAL A 99 9.04 10.45 -0.45
CA VAL A 99 8.23 10.21 -1.64
C VAL A 99 7.14 11.27 -1.67
N GLN A 100 7.15 12.11 -2.70
CA GLN A 100 5.99 12.89 -3.04
C GLN A 100 5.03 11.93 -3.75
N ALA A 101 4.01 11.44 -3.04
CA ALA A 101 2.82 10.93 -3.72
C ALA A 101 2.37 12.09 -4.60
N ARG A 102 2.37 11.89 -5.91
CA ARG A 102 2.09 12.97 -6.86
C ARG A 102 0.62 13.31 -6.71
N SER A 103 0.28 14.16 -5.73
CA SER A 103 -0.96 14.88 -5.69
C SER A 103 -0.98 15.67 -6.98
N ALA A 104 -1.79 15.23 -7.93
CA ALA A 104 -1.91 15.91 -9.21
C ALA A 104 -2.36 17.35 -8.93
N GLY A 105 -1.45 18.30 -9.19
CA GLY A 105 -1.78 19.71 -9.40
C GLY A 105 -2.12 20.53 -8.16
N ALA A 106 -1.09 20.94 -7.41
CA ALA A 106 -1.06 22.30 -6.88
C ALA A 106 0.35 22.85 -7.07
N THR A 107 0.48 23.65 -8.12
CA THR A 107 1.61 24.50 -8.47
C THR A 107 2.13 25.31 -7.27
N ALA A 108 3.40 25.14 -6.94
CA ALA A 108 4.28 26.20 -6.49
C ALA A 108 5.65 25.92 -7.14
N PRO A 109 6.43 26.93 -7.60
CA PRO A 109 6.56 28.27 -7.01
C PRO A 109 6.56 29.44 -8.03
N GLY A 110 6.17 30.63 -7.56
CA GLY A 110 6.22 31.87 -8.34
C GLY A 110 6.53 33.06 -7.44
N THR A 111 7.74 33.06 -6.88
CA THR A 111 8.36 34.27 -6.35
C THR A 111 8.51 35.27 -7.48
N SER A 112 7.67 36.31 -7.50
CA SER A 112 8.00 37.58 -8.13
C SER A 112 7.66 38.70 -7.15
N ARG A 113 8.70 39.11 -6.41
CA ARG A 113 8.88 40.50 -6.00
C ARG A 113 8.71 41.37 -7.25
N THR A 114 7.85 42.39 -7.22
CA THR A 114 8.15 43.81 -7.47
C THR A 114 6.91 44.61 -7.07
#